data_AF-A0A6G7ZBM7-F1
#
_entry.id   AF-A0A6G7ZBM7-F1
#
_cell.length_a   1.000
_cell.length_b   1.000
_cell.length_c   1.000
_cell.angle_alpha   90.00
_cell.angle_beta   90.00
_cell.angle_gamma   90.00
#
_symmetry.space_group_name_H-M   'P 1'
#
loop_
_entity.id
_entity.type
_entity.pdbx_description
1 polymer ?
#
loop_
_entity_poly.entity_id
_entity_poly.type
_entity_poly.pdbx_seq_one_letter_code
_entity_poly.pdbx_strand_id
1 'polypeptide(L)'
;MKRLIIGDGVAIQNEMKKQGYDAPYIDLRGSHHEVENLMDLYETLKPELITKVRDAIIAESPDEIIVVGKLEGYLWLGTIITRFFGQFNSWNNQRENDYGVTTIIIDQKPVKLYAVSQLEDYESIKKV
;
A
#
# COMPACT_ATOMS: atom_id res chain seq x y z
N MET A 1 1.10 -1.60 -18.46
CA MET A 1 0.44 -1.40 -17.16
C MET A 1 1.53 -1.29 -16.11
N LYS A 2 1.67 -0.13 -15.48
CA LYS A 2 2.70 0.16 -14.48
C LYS A 2 2.18 -0.21 -13.09
N ARG A 3 2.87 -1.13 -12.42
CA ARG A 3 2.55 -1.58 -11.06
C ARG A 3 3.48 -0.90 -10.06
N LEU A 4 2.95 -0.52 -8.92
CA LEU A 4 3.71 -0.07 -7.77
C LEU A 4 3.45 -1.03 -6.61
N ILE A 5 4.51 -1.54 -5.98
CA ILE A 5 4.38 -2.34 -4.77
C ILE A 5 4.71 -1.48 -3.57
N ILE A 6 3.90 -1.58 -2.53
CA ILE A 6 4.07 -0.84 -1.28
C ILE A 6 4.05 -1.85 -0.14
N GLY A 7 4.99 -1.77 0.78
CA GLY A 7 5.07 -2.71 1.89
C GLY A 7 5.55 -2.07 3.17
N ASP A 8 5.54 -2.91 4.21
CA ASP A 8 5.98 -2.56 5.56
C ASP A 8 7.38 -3.12 5.83
N GLY A 9 8.43 -2.41 5.39
CA GLY A 9 9.82 -2.82 5.59
C GLY A 9 10.47 -3.56 4.41
N VAL A 10 11.75 -3.90 4.54
CA VAL A 10 12.56 -4.50 3.45
C VAL A 10 12.24 -5.97 3.16
N ALA A 11 11.48 -6.65 4.02
CA ALA A 11 11.15 -8.07 3.85
C ALA A 11 10.41 -8.33 2.53
N ILE A 12 9.38 -7.52 2.24
CA ILE A 12 8.60 -7.60 1.00
C ILE A 12 9.47 -7.29 -0.22
N GLN A 13 10.36 -6.30 -0.12
CA GLN A 13 11.28 -5.98 -1.23
C GLN A 13 12.20 -7.16 -1.57
N ASN A 14 12.66 -7.89 -0.57
CA ASN A 14 13.49 -9.07 -0.77
C ASN A 14 12.69 -10.24 -1.38
N GLU A 15 11.44 -10.40 -0.97
CA GLU A 15 10.51 -11.37 -1.55
C GLU A 15 10.24 -11.08 -3.02
N MET A 16 9.94 -9.82 -3.37
CA MET A 16 9.78 -9.37 -4.77
C MET A 16 10.98 -9.76 -5.63
N LYS A 17 12.20 -9.47 -5.15
CA LYS A 17 13.44 -9.81 -5.87
C LYS A 17 13.59 -11.32 -6.07
N LYS A 18 13.26 -12.12 -5.05
CA LYS A 18 13.32 -13.59 -5.13
C LYS A 18 12.32 -14.16 -6.14
N GLN A 19 11.14 -13.57 -6.21
CA GLN A 19 10.08 -13.99 -7.13
C GLN A 19 10.23 -13.40 -8.54
N GLY A 20 11.22 -12.53 -8.77
CA GLY A 20 11.44 -11.88 -10.06
C GLY A 20 10.39 -10.80 -10.38
N TYR A 21 9.75 -10.20 -9.37
CA TYR A 21 8.88 -9.05 -9.58
C TYR A 21 9.70 -7.81 -9.91
N ASP A 22 9.61 -7.38 -11.17
CA ASP A 22 10.18 -6.12 -11.65
C ASP A 22 9.13 -4.99 -11.56
N ALA A 23 9.08 -4.35 -10.39
CA ALA A 23 8.22 -3.20 -10.12
C ALA A 23 8.88 -2.25 -9.09
N PRO A 24 8.63 -0.93 -9.18
CA PRO A 24 8.98 0.01 -8.13
C PRO A 24 8.43 -0.44 -6.76
N TYR A 25 9.21 -0.19 -5.72
CA TYR A 25 8.87 -0.53 -4.34
C TYR A 25 8.95 0.71 -3.44
N ILE A 26 7.90 0.95 -2.65
CA ILE A 26 7.91 1.95 -1.57
C ILE A 26 7.81 1.24 -0.23
N ASP A 27 8.82 1.47 0.62
CA ASP A 27 8.80 1.07 2.02
C ASP A 27 8.10 2.15 2.86
N LEU A 28 6.99 1.80 3.50
CA LEU A 28 6.27 2.71 4.39
C LEU A 28 6.99 2.98 5.71
N ARG A 29 7.94 2.15 6.15
CA ARG A 29 8.78 2.47 7.31
C ARG A 29 9.94 3.39 6.93
N GLY A 30 10.44 3.27 5.70
CA GLY A 30 11.62 3.99 5.25
C GLY A 30 12.81 3.70 6.17
N SER A 31 13.27 4.69 6.93
CA SER A 31 14.35 4.52 7.93
C SER A 31 13.86 4.27 9.36
N HIS A 32 12.55 4.17 9.59
CA HIS A 32 11.92 4.12 10.92
C HIS A 32 11.47 2.72 11.32
N HIS A 33 12.39 1.74 11.23
CA HIS A 33 12.07 0.34 11.55
C HIS A 33 11.91 0.08 13.06
N GLU A 34 12.31 1.04 13.90
CA GLU A 34 12.16 1.01 15.35
C GLU A 34 10.74 1.29 15.85
N VAL A 35 9.88 1.90 15.03
CA VAL A 35 8.52 2.25 15.42
C VAL A 35 7.63 1.01 15.32
N GLU A 36 7.03 0.54 16.41
CA GLU A 36 6.22 -0.68 16.36
C GLU A 36 4.99 -0.52 15.45
N ASN A 37 4.21 0.54 15.69
CA ASN A 37 2.98 0.81 14.96
C ASN A 37 3.18 1.83 13.85
N LEU A 38 2.97 1.38 12.60
CA LEU A 38 3.11 2.23 11.43
C LEU A 38 2.13 3.42 11.42
N MET A 39 0.94 3.27 12.01
CA MET A 39 -0.01 4.38 12.09
C MET A 39 0.50 5.50 13.00
N ASP A 40 1.14 5.16 14.12
CA ASP A 40 1.70 6.17 15.04
C ASP A 40 2.81 6.99 14.37
N LEU A 41 3.58 6.35 13.46
CA LEU A 41 4.57 7.04 12.64
C LEU A 41 3.93 8.19 11.84
N TYR A 42 2.81 7.92 11.17
CA TYR A 42 2.18 8.89 10.27
C TYR A 42 1.20 9.84 10.96
N GLU A 43 0.56 9.45 12.06
CA GLU A 43 -0.44 10.29 12.73
C GLU A 43 0.18 11.17 13.83
N THR A 44 1.24 10.70 14.49
CA THR A 44 1.76 11.34 15.70
C THR A 44 3.23 11.73 15.60
N LEU A 45 4.09 10.82 15.15
CA LEU A 45 5.54 11.02 15.25
C LEU A 45 6.12 11.86 14.09
N LYS A 46 5.68 11.57 12.87
CA LYS A 46 6.23 12.09 11.61
C LYS A 46 5.15 12.32 10.54
N PRO A 47 4.10 13.12 10.81
CA PRO A 47 3.02 13.38 9.84
C PRO A 47 3.49 13.99 8.52
N GLU A 48 4.65 14.65 8.50
CA GLU A 48 5.28 15.16 7.28
C GLU A 48 5.63 14.06 6.25
N LEU A 49 5.79 12.81 6.68
CA LEU A 49 6.07 11.69 5.78
C LEU A 49 4.89 11.34 4.88
N ILE A 50 3.67 11.70 5.25
CA ILE A 50 2.47 11.47 4.42
C ILE A 50 2.65 12.14 3.05
N THR A 51 3.02 13.42 3.04
CA THR A 51 3.24 14.18 1.80
C THR A 51 4.37 13.55 0.98
N LYS A 52 5.47 13.16 1.63
CA LYS A 52 6.61 12.53 0.97
C LYS A 52 6.23 11.22 0.26
N VAL A 53 5.50 10.34 0.94
CA VAL A 53 5.06 9.06 0.37
C VAL A 53 4.04 9.31 -0.75
N ARG A 54 3.09 10.21 -0.54
CA ARG A 54 2.09 10.58 -1.54
C ARG A 54 2.72 11.09 -2.82
N ASP A 55 3.69 12.00 -2.71
CA ASP A 55 4.38 12.59 -3.86
C ASP A 55 5.23 11.53 -4.59
N ALA A 56 5.84 10.58 -3.86
CA ALA A 56 6.53 9.44 -4.46
C ALA A 56 5.57 8.53 -5.25
N ILE A 57 4.39 8.24 -4.72
CA ILE A 57 3.36 7.45 -5.43
C ILE A 57 2.90 8.19 -6.70
N ILE A 58 2.68 9.51 -6.61
CA ILE A 58 2.28 10.34 -7.77
C ILE A 58 3.38 10.33 -8.84
N ALA A 59 4.64 10.50 -8.45
CA ALA A 59 5.78 10.49 -9.36
C ALA A 59 5.92 9.14 -10.10
N GLU A 60 5.56 8.05 -9.45
CA GLU A 60 5.52 6.74 -10.10
C GLU A 60 4.36 6.61 -11.11
N SER A 61 3.30 7.41 -11.02
CA SER A 61 2.13 7.36 -11.92
C SER A 61 1.62 5.92 -12.18
N PRO A 62 1.36 5.11 -11.13
CA PRO A 62 0.95 3.72 -11.31
C PRO A 62 -0.42 3.62 -12.00
N ASP A 63 -0.65 2.49 -12.68
CA ASP A 63 -1.99 2.03 -13.06
C ASP A 63 -2.60 1.19 -11.93
N GLU A 64 -1.75 0.48 -11.19
CA GLU A 64 -2.13 -0.37 -10.08
C GLU A 64 -1.14 -0.24 -8.90
N ILE A 65 -1.68 -0.30 -7.69
CA ILE A 65 -0.92 -0.36 -6.43
C ILE A 65 -1.21 -1.69 -5.75
N ILE A 66 -0.16 -2.40 -5.37
CA ILE A 66 -0.24 -3.64 -4.58
C ILE A 66 0.37 -3.34 -3.23
N VAL A 67 -0.45 -3.33 -2.19
CA VAL A 67 -0.01 -3.10 -0.83
C VAL A 67 0.10 -4.44 -0.13
N VAL A 68 1.30 -4.79 0.36
CA VAL A 68 1.60 -6.10 0.92
C VAL A 68 1.88 -5.98 2.42
N GLY A 69 1.01 -6.57 3.23
CA GLY A 69 1.16 -6.65 4.67
C GLY A 69 -0.14 -6.44 5.44
N LYS A 70 -0.26 -7.17 6.56
CA LYS A 70 -1.32 -7.01 7.56
C LYS A 70 -0.74 -6.37 8.81
N LEU A 71 -1.37 -5.31 9.32
CA LEU A 71 -1.12 -4.82 10.68
C LEU A 71 -2.06 -5.52 11.66
N GLU A 72 -1.72 -5.47 12.96
CA GLU A 72 -2.62 -5.94 14.02
C GLU A 72 -3.98 -5.20 13.96
N GLY A 73 -5.07 -5.91 14.27
CA GLY A 73 -6.40 -5.27 14.41
C GLY A 73 -7.13 -4.89 13.12
N TYR A 74 -6.94 -5.64 12.02
CA TYR A 74 -7.63 -5.44 10.72
C TYR A 74 -7.27 -4.15 9.98
N LEU A 75 -6.13 -3.53 10.29
CA LEU A 75 -5.60 -2.41 9.53
C LEU A 75 -4.76 -2.92 8.37
N TRP A 76 -5.39 -2.98 7.19
CA TRP A 76 -4.65 -3.21 5.97
C TRP A 76 -3.79 -1.98 5.67
N LEU A 77 -2.55 -2.19 5.22
CA LEU A 77 -1.73 -1.09 4.69
C LEU A 77 -2.47 -0.32 3.58
N GLY A 78 -3.39 -0.98 2.85
CA GLY A 78 -4.31 -0.33 1.92
C GLY A 78 -5.11 0.84 2.53
N THR A 79 -5.53 0.74 3.79
CA THR A 79 -6.20 1.81 4.53
C THR A 79 -5.29 3.02 4.75
N ILE A 80 -4.01 2.79 5.01
CA ILE A 80 -3.03 3.86 5.16
C ILE A 80 -2.90 4.63 3.85
N ILE A 81 -2.76 3.89 2.74
CA ILE A 81 -2.65 4.49 1.41
C ILE A 81 -3.90 5.27 1.04
N THR A 82 -5.10 4.74 1.28
CA THR A 82 -6.33 5.50 0.98
C THR A 82 -6.45 6.78 1.81
N ARG A 83 -6.00 6.77 3.07
CA ARG A 83 -5.93 7.97 3.93
C ARG A 83 -4.97 9.02 3.39
N PHE A 84 -3.82 8.63 2.86
CA PHE A 84 -2.85 9.58 2.29
C PHE A 84 -3.44 10.40 1.13
N PHE A 85 -4.45 9.87 0.45
CA PHE A 85 -5.18 10.55 -0.63
C PHE A 85 -6.57 11.08 -0.20
N GLY A 86 -6.88 11.14 1.10
CA GLY A 86 -8.16 11.64 1.61
C GLY A 86 -9.37 10.80 1.23
N GLN A 87 -9.16 9.53 0.83
CA GLN A 87 -10.16 8.65 0.22
C GLN A 87 -10.53 7.49 1.15
N PHE A 88 -10.72 7.79 2.43
CA PHE A 88 -11.03 6.81 3.46
C PHE A 88 -12.31 6.00 3.14
N ASN A 89 -13.32 6.64 2.54
CA ASN A 89 -14.57 5.99 2.17
C ASN A 89 -14.44 4.97 1.03
N SER A 90 -13.36 5.02 0.24
CA SER A 90 -13.08 4.01 -0.79
C SER A 90 -12.78 2.63 -0.18
N TRP A 91 -12.56 2.58 1.14
CA TRP A 91 -12.36 1.36 1.93
C TRP A 91 -13.56 1.05 2.85
N ASN A 92 -14.71 1.68 2.64
CA ASN A 92 -15.95 1.31 3.34
C ASN A 92 -16.34 -0.14 2.99
N ASN A 93 -16.90 -0.85 3.95
CA ASN A 93 -17.17 -2.29 3.92
C ASN A 93 -15.90 -3.17 3.94
N GLN A 94 -14.86 -2.73 4.65
CA GLN A 94 -13.63 -3.48 4.92
C GLN A 94 -13.87 -4.92 5.42
N ARG A 95 -15.01 -5.17 6.09
CA ARG A 95 -15.46 -6.51 6.53
C ARG A 95 -15.99 -7.41 5.41
N GLU A 96 -16.47 -6.83 4.33
CA GLU A 96 -17.08 -7.52 3.17
C GLU A 96 -16.15 -7.51 1.95
N ASN A 97 -14.99 -6.85 2.05
CA ASN A 97 -13.96 -6.83 1.02
C ASN A 97 -12.96 -7.95 1.26
N ASP A 98 -13.37 -9.18 0.91
CA ASP A 98 -12.62 -10.42 1.15
C ASP A 98 -11.19 -10.42 0.57
N TYR A 99 -10.92 -9.55 -0.41
CA TYR A 99 -9.65 -9.46 -1.13
C TYR A 99 -8.96 -8.08 -1.05
N GLY A 100 -9.47 -7.16 -0.22
CA GLY A 100 -8.88 -5.84 -0.02
C GLY A 100 -8.69 -5.04 -1.31
N VAL A 101 -9.63 -5.11 -2.26
CA VAL A 101 -9.53 -4.43 -3.57
C VAL A 101 -10.37 -3.16 -3.58
N THR A 102 -9.82 -2.06 -4.09
CA THR A 102 -10.58 -0.83 -4.35
C THR A 102 -10.01 -0.05 -5.53
N THR A 103 -10.64 1.06 -5.87
CA THR A 103 -10.11 2.07 -6.78
C THR A 103 -9.97 3.39 -6.04
N ILE A 104 -8.80 4.01 -6.12
CA ILE A 104 -8.54 5.36 -5.61
C ILE A 104 -8.20 6.31 -6.76
N ILE A 105 -8.43 7.60 -6.57
CA ILE A 105 -8.09 8.65 -7.51
C ILE A 105 -6.76 9.27 -7.12
N ILE A 106 -5.75 9.16 -7.98
CA ILE A 106 -4.43 9.78 -7.81
C ILE A 106 -4.23 10.73 -8.98
N ASP A 107 -4.08 12.02 -8.70
CA ASP A 107 -3.93 13.06 -9.74
C ASP A 107 -4.98 12.96 -10.86
N GLN A 108 -6.27 12.90 -10.47
CA GLN A 108 -7.43 12.75 -11.36
C GLN A 108 -7.50 11.42 -12.15
N LYS A 109 -6.53 10.51 -11.96
CA LYS A 109 -6.49 9.19 -12.59
C LYS A 109 -7.03 8.11 -11.64
N PRO A 110 -7.93 7.22 -12.09
CA PRO A 110 -8.30 6.05 -11.32
C PRO A 110 -7.15 5.04 -11.28
N VAL A 111 -6.80 4.59 -10.08
CA VAL A 111 -5.73 3.63 -9.80
C VAL A 111 -6.31 2.49 -8.99
N LYS A 112 -6.13 1.25 -9.47
CA LYS A 112 -6.60 0.06 -8.77
C LYS A 112 -5.67 -0.26 -7.62
N LEU A 113 -6.19 -0.46 -6.42
CA LEU A 113 -5.42 -0.77 -5.23
C LEU A 113 -5.83 -2.14 -4.72
N TYR A 114 -4.84 -3.00 -4.50
CA TYR A 114 -4.99 -4.34 -3.94
C TYR A 114 -4.25 -4.39 -2.60
N ALA A 115 -4.92 -4.76 -1.52
CA ALA A 115 -4.29 -5.03 -0.24
C ALA A 115 -4.24 -6.53 0.00
N VAL A 116 -3.02 -7.06 0.10
CA VAL A 116 -2.75 -8.49 0.17
C VAL A 116 -1.88 -8.83 1.36
N SER A 117 -2.00 -10.04 1.88
CA SER A 117 -1.21 -10.45 3.06
C SER A 117 0.23 -10.74 2.67
N GLN A 118 0.36 -11.41 1.52
CA GLN A 118 1.59 -11.89 0.90
C GLN A 118 1.48 -11.65 -0.60
N LEU A 119 2.61 -11.58 -1.31
CA LEU A 119 2.61 -11.17 -2.71
C LEU A 119 1.91 -12.20 -3.61
N GLU A 120 1.93 -13.48 -3.25
CA GLU A 120 1.28 -14.55 -4.00
C GLU A 120 -0.26 -14.44 -4.02
N ASP A 121 -0.87 -13.80 -3.02
CA ASP A 121 -2.31 -13.59 -2.98
C ASP A 121 -2.78 -12.71 -4.17
N TYR A 122 -1.95 -11.75 -4.60
CA TYR A 122 -2.26 -10.86 -5.73
C TYR A 122 -2.51 -11.63 -7.02
N GLU A 123 -1.70 -12.67 -7.28
CA GLU A 123 -1.82 -13.51 -8.47
C GLU A 123 -3.15 -14.29 -8.50
N SER A 124 -3.70 -14.60 -7.34
CA SER A 124 -4.99 -15.25 -7.19
C SER A 124 -6.14 -14.26 -7.36
N ILE A 125 -6.00 -13.06 -6.79
CA ILE A 125 -7.04 -12.01 -6.79
C ILE A 125 -7.21 -11.40 -8.19
N LYS A 126 -6.12 -11.18 -8.94
CA LYS A 126 -6.20 -10.53 -10.26
C LYS A 126 -6.93 -11.36 -11.34
N LYS A 127 -7.13 -12.66 -11.09
CA LYS A 127 -7.81 -13.58 -12.02
C LYS A 127 -9.34 -13.54 -11.87
N VAL A 128 -9.83 -12.92 -10.81
CA VAL A 128 -11.25 -12.66 -10.51
C VAL A 128 -11.64 -11.32 -11.11
#